data_AF-A0A3A4VNL2-F1
#
_entry.id   AF-A0A3A4VNL2-F1
#
_cell.length_a   1.000
_cell.length_b   1.000
_cell.length_c   1.000
_cell.angle_alpha   90.00
_cell.angle_beta   90.00
_cell.angle_gamma   90.00
#
_symmetry.space_group_name_H-M   'P 1'
#
loop_
_entity.id
_entity.type
_entity.pdbx_description
1 polymer ?
#
loop_
_entity_poly.entity_id
_entity_poly.type
_entity_poly.pdbx_seq_one_letter_code
_entity_poly.pdbx_strand_id
1 'polypeptide(L)'
;MIMTISIPAQEELEALDEVLKRVAPIMRPRWQEKMSYLLNLTKQARGVKTLNREDVIKAAIFVSHPSPKWHENTAYYRERHGYKAKKDNYYAAPRRVKRWDSTATKPKRPPGEMKVLAFNSSPRKGGNTDVLIDEALRGAQAAGAQTEKYMLHYLNIKYCIGCRKCKEPNFKKICVLKDDMTDFIYQKIFDADIIVIGLPIYTGREPAQLATFFDRLDCMRRFDINKDLKTPTKLIRRGDKTAMVICTWGVITDKVDVYDHIIDRMIVLLNGHRIETVEALSACGFSGMLHGFDDDHKAIILRYPDEMKKAYEAGKALILGK
;
A
#
# COMPACT_ATOMS: atom_id res chain seq x y z
N MET A 1 -20.79 37.77 -9.92
CA MET A 1 -21.66 37.74 -8.72
C MET A 1 -20.76 37.37 -7.54
N ILE A 2 -20.51 38.33 -6.65
CA ILE A 2 -19.60 38.16 -5.50
C ILE A 2 -20.22 37.09 -4.59
N MET A 3 -19.54 35.95 -4.42
CA MET A 3 -19.95 34.92 -3.48
C MET A 3 -19.99 35.55 -2.08
N THR A 4 -21.18 35.73 -1.54
CA THR A 4 -21.37 36.04 -0.13
C THR A 4 -20.95 34.82 0.67
N ILE A 5 -19.75 34.91 1.25
CA ILE A 5 -19.24 33.91 2.19
C ILE A 5 -20.15 33.97 3.42
N SER A 6 -20.97 32.93 3.60
CA SER A 6 -21.73 32.74 4.83
C SER A 6 -20.75 32.68 6.00
N ILE A 7 -20.99 33.51 7.01
CA ILE A 7 -20.25 33.45 8.29
C ILE A 7 -20.42 32.02 8.82
N PRO A 8 -19.32 31.29 9.14
CA PRO A 8 -19.44 29.93 9.64
C PRO A 8 -20.18 29.94 10.98
N ALA A 9 -20.93 28.87 11.27
CA ALA A 9 -21.55 28.72 12.58
C ALA A 9 -20.47 28.64 13.67
N GLN A 10 -20.76 29.20 14.85
CA GLN A 10 -19.84 29.22 16.00
C GLN A 10 -19.30 27.82 16.34
N GLU A 11 -20.15 26.80 16.29
CA GLU A 11 -19.80 25.40 16.53
C GLU A 11 -18.76 24.84 15.53
N GLU A 12 -18.83 25.28 14.26
CA GLU A 12 -17.91 24.86 13.20
C GLU A 12 -16.52 25.48 13.39
N LEU A 13 -16.46 26.76 13.79
CA LEU A 13 -15.23 27.47 14.11
C LEU A 13 -14.55 26.89 15.34
N GLU A 14 -15.31 26.57 16.37
CA GLU A 14 -14.80 25.94 17.58
C GLU A 14 -14.23 24.54 17.31
N ALA A 15 -14.94 23.73 16.51
CA ALA A 15 -14.44 22.42 16.08
C ALA A 15 -13.17 22.53 15.22
N LEU A 16 -13.10 23.52 14.31
CA LEU A 16 -11.93 23.76 13.47
C LEU A 16 -10.71 24.20 14.31
N ASP A 17 -10.91 25.10 15.26
CA ASP A 17 -9.87 25.58 16.16
C ASP A 17 -9.32 24.45 17.05
N GLU A 18 -10.20 23.59 17.58
CA GLU A 18 -9.78 22.40 18.33
C GLU A 18 -8.93 21.43 17.50
N VAL A 19 -9.30 21.19 16.24
CA VAL A 19 -8.51 20.36 15.33
C VAL A 19 -7.14 21.00 15.09
N LEU A 20 -7.10 22.30 14.76
CA LEU A 20 -5.85 23.00 14.42
C LEU A 20 -4.88 23.09 15.59
N LYS A 21 -5.35 23.16 16.84
CA LYS A 21 -4.51 23.12 18.05
C LYS A 21 -3.66 21.84 18.14
N ARG A 22 -4.16 20.72 17.63
CA ARG A 22 -3.47 19.42 17.60
C ARG A 22 -2.45 19.29 16.46
N VAL A 23 -2.46 20.23 15.51
CA VAL A 23 -1.53 20.29 14.37
C VAL A 23 -0.32 21.16 14.74
N ALA A 24 0.87 20.77 14.24
CA ALA A 24 2.07 21.59 14.33
C ALA A 24 1.82 23.01 13.79
N PRO A 25 2.25 24.09 14.48
CA PRO A 25 1.93 25.47 14.11
C PRO A 25 2.16 25.82 12.63
N ILE A 26 3.25 25.33 12.04
CA ILE A 26 3.61 25.56 10.63
C ILE A 26 2.61 24.98 9.62
N MET A 27 1.89 23.91 10.01
CA MET A 27 0.91 23.24 9.17
C MET A 27 -0.49 23.83 9.33
N ARG A 28 -0.77 24.58 10.42
CA ARG A 28 -2.12 25.09 10.73
C ARG A 28 -2.69 25.98 9.62
N PRO A 29 -1.97 26.96 9.05
CA PRO A 29 -2.54 27.80 7.99
C PRO A 29 -2.94 26.97 6.77
N ARG A 30 -2.10 26.01 6.37
CA ARG A 30 -2.35 25.15 5.22
C ARG A 30 -3.49 24.15 5.46
N TRP A 31 -3.62 23.64 6.69
CA TRP A 31 -4.71 22.75 7.06
C TRP A 31 -6.03 23.50 7.15
N GLN A 32 -6.02 24.70 7.75
CA GLN A 32 -7.18 25.58 7.82
C GLN A 32 -7.71 25.93 6.43
N GLU A 33 -6.82 26.24 5.49
CA GLU A 33 -7.18 26.51 4.09
C GLU A 33 -7.87 25.29 3.44
N LYS A 34 -7.26 24.11 3.53
CA LYS A 34 -7.80 22.89 2.92
C LYS A 34 -9.10 22.43 3.57
N MET A 35 -9.19 22.49 4.90
CA MET A 35 -10.40 22.12 5.64
C MET A 35 -11.54 23.08 5.32
N SER A 36 -11.27 24.39 5.31
CA SER A 36 -12.26 25.41 4.92
C SER A 36 -12.79 25.18 3.51
N TYR A 37 -11.91 24.83 2.56
CA TYR A 37 -12.32 24.50 1.18
C TYR A 37 -13.28 23.30 1.13
N LEU A 38 -12.96 22.21 1.83
CA LEU A 38 -13.79 21.00 1.86
C LEU A 38 -15.13 21.21 2.56
N LEU A 39 -15.14 21.96 3.67
CA LEU A 39 -16.35 22.31 4.40
C LEU A 39 -17.28 23.17 3.52
N ASN A 40 -16.73 24.14 2.78
CA ASN A 40 -17.50 24.94 1.84
C ASN A 40 -18.09 24.10 0.69
N LEU A 41 -17.32 23.18 0.12
CA LEU A 41 -17.85 22.24 -0.89
C LEU A 41 -18.97 21.36 -0.32
N THR A 42 -18.81 20.88 0.91
CA THR A 42 -19.80 20.04 1.59
C THR A 42 -21.11 20.79 1.85
N LYS A 43 -21.03 22.07 2.25
CA LYS A 43 -22.18 22.97 2.38
C LYS A 43 -22.94 23.12 1.07
N GLN A 44 -22.22 23.42 -0.01
CA GLN A 44 -22.80 23.58 -1.35
C GLN A 44 -23.47 22.30 -1.83
N ALA A 45 -22.79 21.15 -1.68
CA ALA A 45 -23.31 19.85 -2.12
C ALA A 45 -24.59 19.44 -1.37
N ARG A 46 -24.70 19.77 -0.08
CA ARG A 46 -25.87 19.44 0.75
C ARG A 46 -26.95 20.52 0.76
N GLY A 47 -26.71 21.68 0.13
CA GLY A 47 -27.62 22.83 0.18
C GLY A 47 -27.81 23.41 1.58
N VAL A 48 -26.85 23.20 2.49
CA VAL A 48 -26.91 23.64 3.88
C VAL A 48 -25.98 24.83 4.12
N LYS A 49 -26.37 25.72 5.05
CA LYS A 49 -25.55 26.90 5.41
C LYS A 49 -24.49 26.59 6.46
N THR A 50 -24.73 25.58 7.29
CA THR A 50 -23.91 25.22 8.44
C THR A 50 -23.63 23.72 8.43
N LEU A 51 -22.49 23.33 9.01
CA LEU A 51 -22.09 21.95 9.19
C LEU A 51 -21.83 21.70 10.68
N ASN A 52 -22.01 20.47 11.12
CA ASN A 52 -21.82 20.11 12.52
C ASN A 52 -20.36 19.73 12.81
N ARG A 53 -20.04 19.49 14.08
CA ARG A 53 -18.72 19.02 14.52
C ARG A 53 -18.23 17.77 13.77
N GLU A 54 -19.10 16.83 13.46
CA GLU A 54 -18.73 15.58 12.79
C GLU A 54 -18.22 15.83 11.36
N ASP A 55 -18.82 16.78 10.64
CA ASP A 55 -18.37 17.19 9.31
C ASP A 55 -16.98 17.86 9.36
N VAL A 56 -16.70 18.65 10.40
CA VAL A 56 -15.37 19.23 10.65
C VAL A 56 -14.33 18.15 10.92
N ILE A 57 -14.68 17.13 11.72
CA ILE A 57 -13.81 15.96 11.97
C ILE A 57 -13.57 15.17 10.67
N LYS A 58 -14.59 14.98 9.82
CA LYS A 58 -14.43 14.31 8.52
C LYS A 58 -13.51 15.10 7.59
N ALA A 59 -13.66 16.42 7.53
CA ALA A 59 -12.76 17.29 6.78
C ALA A 59 -11.33 17.24 7.35
N ALA A 60 -11.17 17.20 8.68
CA ALA A 60 -9.88 17.05 9.33
C ALA A 60 -9.21 15.72 8.95
N ILE A 61 -9.97 14.61 8.99
CA ILE A 61 -9.49 13.29 8.58
C ILE A 61 -9.01 13.31 7.13
N PHE A 62 -9.77 13.94 6.23
CA PHE A 62 -9.40 14.07 4.82
C PHE A 62 -8.13 14.90 4.60
N VAL A 63 -7.97 16.01 5.34
CA VAL A 63 -6.80 16.89 5.22
C VAL A 63 -5.58 16.32 5.92
N SER A 64 -5.79 15.56 6.99
CA SER A 64 -4.77 14.79 7.67
C SER A 64 -4.35 13.61 6.81
N HIS A 65 -3.06 13.28 6.77
CA HIS A 65 -2.72 11.88 6.48
C HIS A 65 -3.39 11.01 7.56
N PRO A 66 -3.85 9.79 7.25
CA PRO A 66 -4.42 8.90 8.27
C PRO A 66 -3.32 8.53 9.26
N SER A 67 -3.25 9.36 10.30
CA SER A 67 -2.35 9.22 11.41
C SER A 67 -3.17 8.66 12.57
N PRO A 68 -2.68 7.63 13.26
CA PRO A 68 -3.30 7.11 14.47
C PRO A 68 -3.54 8.19 15.55
N LYS A 69 -2.93 9.37 15.45
CA LYS A 69 -3.04 10.44 16.44
C LYS A 69 -4.42 11.12 16.51
N TRP A 70 -5.32 10.89 15.56
CA TRP A 70 -6.58 11.64 15.45
C TRP A 70 -7.80 10.99 16.11
N HIS A 71 -7.66 9.82 16.76
CA HIS A 71 -8.74 9.29 17.59
C HIS A 71 -8.67 9.94 18.98
N GLU A 72 -9.75 10.57 19.42
CA GLU A 72 -9.79 11.65 20.40
C GLU A 72 -9.49 11.31 21.87
N ASN A 73 -8.85 10.18 22.20
CA ASN A 73 -8.60 9.84 23.59
C ASN A 73 -7.22 9.21 23.79
N THR A 74 -6.26 10.01 24.29
CA THR A 74 -4.90 9.53 24.63
C THR A 74 -4.89 8.62 25.86
N ALA A 75 -5.89 8.68 26.74
CA ALA A 75 -6.08 7.71 27.84
C ALA A 75 -6.54 6.35 27.29
N TYR A 76 -7.45 6.35 26.32
CA TYR A 76 -7.82 5.15 25.54
C TYR A 76 -6.60 4.52 24.85
N TYR A 77 -5.68 5.33 24.30
CA TYR A 77 -4.41 4.81 23.75
C TYR A 77 -3.51 4.19 24.82
N ARG A 78 -3.39 4.76 26.02
CA ARG A 78 -2.59 4.19 27.12
C ARG A 78 -3.13 2.83 27.58
N GLU A 79 -4.44 2.71 27.76
CA GLU A 79 -5.11 1.42 28.07
C GLU A 79 -4.92 0.41 26.92
N ARG A 80 -5.03 0.87 25.66
CA ARG A 80 -4.73 0.09 24.45
C ARG A 80 -3.25 -0.26 24.30
N HIS A 81 -2.32 0.27 25.10
CA HIS A 81 -0.94 -0.24 25.12
C HIS A 81 -0.74 -1.28 26.24
N GLY A 82 -1.60 -1.26 27.27
CA GLY A 82 -1.59 -2.22 28.39
C GLY A 82 -1.98 -3.65 28.00
N TYR A 83 -2.73 -3.87 26.91
CA TYR A 83 -3.08 -5.24 26.49
C TYR A 83 -1.83 -6.09 26.16
N LYS A 84 -0.73 -5.46 25.73
CA LYS A 84 0.53 -6.16 25.46
C LYS A 84 1.23 -6.66 26.73
N ALA A 85 0.87 -6.13 27.90
CA ALA A 85 1.45 -6.53 29.17
C ALA A 85 0.87 -7.86 29.71
N LYS A 86 -0.27 -8.31 29.18
CA LYS A 86 -0.91 -9.58 29.55
C LYS A 86 -1.06 -10.45 28.29
N LYS A 87 -0.36 -11.58 28.26
CA LYS A 87 -0.29 -12.50 27.13
C LYS A 87 -1.66 -12.94 26.61
N ASP A 88 -2.58 -13.31 27.50
CA ASP A 88 -3.91 -13.78 27.11
C ASP A 88 -4.75 -12.66 26.47
N ASN A 89 -4.68 -11.45 27.02
CA ASN A 89 -5.34 -10.27 26.45
C ASN A 89 -4.77 -9.92 25.06
N TYR A 90 -3.46 -10.11 24.86
CA TYR A 90 -2.82 -9.97 23.56
C TYR A 90 -3.40 -10.93 22.53
N TYR A 91 -3.53 -12.22 22.86
CA TYR A 91 -4.06 -13.19 21.91
C TYR A 91 -5.57 -13.07 21.67
N ALA A 92 -6.33 -12.57 22.64
CA ALA A 92 -7.77 -12.31 22.52
C ALA A 92 -8.13 -11.10 21.62
N ALA A 93 -7.18 -10.21 21.34
CA ALA A 93 -7.46 -9.00 20.57
C ALA A 93 -7.78 -9.31 19.08
N PRO A 94 -8.78 -8.65 18.47
CA PRO A 94 -9.20 -8.95 17.10
C PRO A 94 -8.09 -8.58 16.11
N ARG A 95 -7.64 -9.58 15.33
CA ARG A 95 -6.70 -9.42 14.22
C ARG A 95 -7.42 -9.74 12.93
N ARG A 96 -7.20 -8.93 11.90
CA ARG A 96 -7.97 -9.03 10.65
C ARG A 96 -7.07 -8.74 9.46
N VAL A 97 -7.21 -9.58 8.45
CA VAL A 97 -6.86 -9.34 7.06
C VAL A 97 -8.15 -8.93 6.35
N LYS A 98 -8.17 -7.70 5.84
CA LYS A 98 -9.20 -7.20 4.94
C LYS A 98 -8.74 -7.47 3.52
N ARG A 99 -9.47 -8.33 2.80
CA ARG A 99 -9.38 -8.43 1.33
C ARG A 99 -10.28 -7.36 0.74
N TRP A 100 -9.73 -6.56 -0.16
CA TRP A 100 -10.50 -5.55 -0.88
C TRP A 100 -11.36 -6.22 -1.96
N ASP A 101 -12.40 -5.53 -2.42
CA ASP A 101 -13.24 -6.07 -3.49
C ASP A 101 -12.39 -6.28 -4.74
N SER A 102 -12.34 -7.54 -5.19
CA SER A 102 -11.53 -7.93 -6.33
C SER A 102 -12.10 -7.36 -7.62
N THR A 103 -11.23 -6.87 -8.48
CA THR A 103 -11.56 -6.52 -9.86
C THR A 103 -10.88 -7.47 -10.84
N ALA A 104 -10.35 -8.61 -10.35
CA ALA A 104 -9.68 -9.58 -11.19
C ALA A 104 -10.66 -10.13 -12.22
N THR A 105 -10.26 -10.09 -13.48
CA THR A 105 -11.02 -10.66 -14.60
C THR A 105 -10.31 -11.88 -15.16
N LYS A 106 -11.02 -12.68 -15.95
CA LYS A 106 -10.46 -13.87 -16.57
C LYS A 106 -9.20 -13.49 -17.37
N PRO A 107 -8.03 -14.08 -17.08
CA PRO A 107 -6.79 -13.68 -17.74
C PRO A 107 -6.78 -14.08 -19.22
N LYS A 108 -5.98 -13.35 -20.00
CA LYS A 108 -5.80 -13.58 -21.45
C LYS A 108 -5.07 -14.88 -21.76
N ARG A 109 -4.22 -15.34 -20.85
CA ARG A 109 -3.39 -16.55 -21.00
C ARG A 109 -3.95 -17.68 -20.14
N PRO A 110 -3.82 -18.94 -20.56
CA PRO A 110 -4.27 -20.07 -19.76
C PRO A 110 -3.43 -20.16 -18.46
N PRO A 111 -4.02 -20.58 -17.33
CA PRO A 111 -3.34 -20.61 -16.04
C PRO A 111 -1.97 -21.30 -16.03
N GLY A 112 -1.84 -22.44 -16.72
CA GLY A 112 -0.59 -23.23 -16.82
C GLY A 112 0.60 -22.49 -17.45
N GLU A 113 0.34 -21.39 -18.15
CA GLU A 113 1.37 -20.58 -18.79
C GLU A 113 1.62 -19.24 -18.08
N MET A 114 0.84 -18.93 -17.05
CA MET A 114 0.95 -17.68 -16.31
C MET A 114 2.12 -17.71 -15.34
N LYS A 115 2.81 -16.57 -15.22
CA LYS A 115 3.90 -16.36 -14.27
C LYS A 115 3.56 -15.27 -13.28
N VAL A 116 3.55 -15.62 -11.99
CA VAL A 116 3.42 -14.68 -10.87
C VAL A 116 4.79 -14.41 -10.27
N LEU A 117 5.17 -13.15 -10.23
CA LEU A 117 6.42 -12.70 -9.62
C LEU A 117 6.13 -11.86 -8.39
N ALA A 118 6.54 -12.35 -7.22
CA ALA A 118 6.36 -11.66 -5.96
C ALA A 118 7.64 -10.97 -5.47
N PHE A 119 7.50 -9.76 -4.96
CA PHE A 119 8.52 -8.99 -4.28
C PHE A 119 8.12 -8.76 -2.84
N ASN A 120 8.85 -9.38 -1.91
CA ASN A 120 8.69 -9.15 -0.49
C ASN A 120 9.67 -8.08 -0.01
N SER A 121 9.15 -6.96 0.47
CA SER A 121 9.98 -5.89 1.06
C SER A 121 10.22 -6.03 2.56
N SER A 122 9.61 -7.02 3.22
CA SER A 122 9.94 -7.36 4.59
C SER A 122 11.33 -8.02 4.65
N PRO A 123 12.23 -7.58 5.55
CA PRO A 123 13.49 -8.29 5.81
C PRO A 123 13.29 -9.57 6.63
N ARG A 124 12.07 -9.82 7.15
CA ARG A 124 11.78 -10.93 8.05
C ARG A 124 11.27 -12.14 7.26
N LYS A 125 12.18 -13.07 6.96
CA LYS A 125 11.83 -14.38 6.39
C LYS A 125 10.95 -15.14 7.38
N GLY A 126 9.86 -15.73 6.89
CA GLY A 126 8.85 -16.38 7.73
C GLY A 126 8.04 -15.43 8.61
N GLY A 127 8.14 -14.11 8.42
CA GLY A 127 7.32 -13.10 9.12
C GLY A 127 5.95 -12.91 8.47
N ASN A 128 5.07 -12.10 9.08
CA ASN A 128 3.67 -11.95 8.65
C ASN A 128 3.49 -11.60 7.16
N THR A 129 4.26 -10.64 6.63
CA THR A 129 4.21 -10.28 5.20
C THR A 129 4.67 -11.43 4.32
N ASP A 130 5.73 -12.13 4.73
CA ASP A 130 6.32 -13.21 3.95
C ASP A 130 5.36 -14.39 3.81
N VAL A 131 4.75 -14.81 4.92
CA VAL A 131 3.80 -15.94 4.92
C VAL A 131 2.50 -15.60 4.19
N LEU A 132 2.03 -14.35 4.22
CA LEU A 132 0.87 -13.93 3.43
C LEU A 132 1.15 -13.97 1.93
N ILE A 133 2.35 -13.56 1.51
CA ILE A 133 2.76 -13.69 0.11
C ILE A 133 2.83 -15.17 -0.27
N ASP A 134 3.45 -16.00 0.57
CA ASP A 134 3.56 -17.45 0.30
C ASP A 134 2.18 -18.10 0.16
N GLU A 135 1.22 -17.70 1.00
CA GLU A 135 -0.13 -18.22 0.94
C GLU A 135 -0.89 -17.76 -0.30
N ALA A 136 -0.70 -16.50 -0.74
CA ALA A 136 -1.23 -16.03 -2.02
C ALA A 136 -0.59 -16.75 -3.21
N LEU A 137 0.73 -16.98 -3.18
CA LEU A 137 1.41 -17.75 -4.22
C LEU A 137 0.92 -19.21 -4.25
N ARG A 138 0.69 -19.82 -3.09
CA ARG A 138 0.09 -21.16 -2.99
C ARG A 138 -1.29 -21.22 -3.65
N GLY A 139 -2.10 -20.17 -3.47
CA GLY A 139 -3.37 -20.01 -4.17
C GLY A 139 -3.21 -19.95 -5.69
N ALA A 140 -2.29 -19.12 -6.17
CA ALA A 140 -2.00 -19.01 -7.60
C ALA A 140 -1.46 -20.32 -8.21
N GLN A 141 -0.57 -21.02 -7.51
CA GLN A 141 -0.07 -22.35 -7.91
C GLN A 141 -1.19 -23.39 -8.00
N ALA A 142 -2.09 -23.42 -7.01
CA ALA A 142 -3.24 -24.32 -7.02
C ALA A 142 -4.21 -24.03 -8.18
N ALA A 143 -4.22 -22.81 -8.70
CA ALA A 143 -4.95 -22.43 -9.90
C ALA A 143 -4.18 -22.71 -11.21
N GLY A 144 -2.92 -23.18 -11.13
CA GLY A 144 -2.12 -23.64 -12.27
C GLY A 144 -0.94 -22.74 -12.66
N ALA A 145 -0.76 -21.59 -12.00
CA ALA A 145 0.30 -20.64 -12.39
C ALA A 145 1.69 -21.05 -11.87
N GLN A 146 2.72 -20.65 -12.61
CA GLN A 146 4.10 -20.67 -12.12
C GLN A 146 4.32 -19.47 -11.20
N THR A 147 5.03 -19.65 -10.09
CA THR A 147 5.26 -18.58 -9.13
C THR A 147 6.73 -18.48 -8.74
N GLU A 148 7.21 -17.26 -8.57
CA GLU A 148 8.56 -16.96 -8.10
C GLU A 148 8.50 -15.81 -7.09
N LYS A 149 9.33 -15.87 -6.05
CA LYS A 149 9.38 -14.87 -4.98
C LYS A 149 10.81 -14.39 -4.74
N TYR A 150 10.99 -13.08 -4.67
CA TYR A 150 12.24 -12.45 -4.25
C TYR A 150 12.01 -11.61 -3.00
N MET A 151 12.90 -11.75 -2.02
CA MET A 151 12.96 -10.85 -0.88
C MET A 151 13.91 -9.70 -1.23
N LEU A 152 13.39 -8.48 -1.33
CA LEU A 152 14.15 -7.30 -1.73
C LEU A 152 15.33 -7.03 -0.78
N HIS A 153 15.21 -7.45 0.49
CA HIS A 153 16.27 -7.31 1.48
C HIS A 153 17.56 -8.09 1.12
N TYR A 154 17.44 -9.21 0.39
CA TYR A 154 18.58 -10.04 -0.01
C TYR A 154 19.12 -9.69 -1.39
N LEU A 155 18.49 -8.76 -2.10
CA LEU A 155 18.95 -8.29 -3.40
C LEU A 155 19.92 -7.12 -3.22
N ASN A 156 20.98 -7.13 -4.00
CA ASN A 156 21.85 -5.98 -4.18
C ASN A 156 21.18 -5.02 -5.15
N ILE A 157 20.48 -4.00 -4.64
CA ILE A 157 19.82 -2.96 -5.44
C ILE A 157 20.33 -1.59 -5.00
N LYS A 158 21.03 -0.90 -5.90
CA LYS A 158 21.44 0.49 -5.71
C LYS A 158 20.24 1.42 -5.84
N TYR A 159 20.28 2.58 -5.19
CA TYR A 159 19.28 3.63 -5.42
C TYR A 159 19.45 4.27 -6.80
N CYS A 160 18.34 4.77 -7.35
CA CYS A 160 18.38 5.54 -8.58
C CYS A 160 19.16 6.83 -8.34
N ILE A 161 20.21 7.08 -9.12
CA ILE A 161 21.05 8.29 -8.99
C ILE A 161 20.56 9.46 -9.86
N GLY A 162 19.38 9.34 -10.48
CA GLY A 162 18.79 10.43 -11.28
C GLY A 162 19.59 10.82 -12.53
N CYS A 163 20.56 10.02 -12.98
CA CYS A 163 21.44 10.38 -14.11
C CYS A 163 20.73 10.55 -15.47
N ARG A 164 19.48 10.09 -15.59
CA ARG A 164 18.64 10.13 -16.81
C ARG A 164 19.23 9.48 -18.08
N LYS A 165 20.40 8.84 -18.00
CA LYS A 165 21.01 8.13 -19.14
C LYS A 165 20.11 7.04 -19.74
N CYS A 166 19.24 6.42 -18.95
CA CYS A 166 18.22 5.50 -19.42
C CYS A 166 17.17 6.13 -20.38
N LYS A 167 17.06 7.45 -20.43
CA LYS A 167 16.14 8.20 -21.30
C LYS A 167 16.81 8.71 -22.58
N GLU A 168 18.14 8.67 -22.67
CA GLU A 168 18.89 9.11 -23.85
C GLU A 168 18.54 8.25 -25.07
N PRO A 169 18.32 8.82 -26.27
CA PRO A 169 17.95 8.03 -27.45
C PRO A 169 18.96 6.95 -27.84
N ASN A 170 20.26 7.23 -27.72
CA ASN A 170 21.35 6.34 -28.13
C ASN A 170 21.75 5.29 -27.08
N PHE A 171 21.21 5.34 -25.86
CA PHE A 171 21.60 4.40 -24.81
C PHE A 171 20.98 3.01 -25.03
N LYS A 172 21.76 1.93 -25.17
CA LYS A 172 21.19 0.62 -25.57
C LYS A 172 20.65 -0.25 -24.43
N LYS A 173 21.06 0.03 -23.18
CA LYS A 173 20.67 -0.75 -22.00
C LYS A 173 19.44 -0.15 -21.32
N ILE A 174 18.85 -0.90 -20.40
CA ILE A 174 17.74 -0.39 -19.58
C ILE A 174 18.23 0.62 -18.52
N CYS A 175 19.36 0.33 -17.86
CA CYS A 175 19.96 1.19 -16.84
C CYS A 175 21.50 1.10 -16.91
N VAL A 176 22.19 2.14 -16.42
CA VAL A 176 23.66 2.18 -16.31
C VAL A 176 24.19 1.50 -15.06
N LEU A 177 23.38 1.46 -14.00
CA LEU A 177 23.74 0.85 -12.73
C LEU A 177 23.84 -0.67 -12.94
N LYS A 178 24.96 -1.26 -12.53
CA LYS A 178 25.15 -2.72 -12.53
C LYS A 178 24.85 -3.26 -11.13
N ASP A 179 23.79 -4.04 -11.04
CA ASP A 179 23.30 -4.73 -9.86
C ASP A 179 22.14 -5.69 -10.21
N ASP A 180 21.50 -6.30 -9.22
CA ASP A 180 20.49 -7.35 -9.44
C ASP A 180 19.31 -6.88 -10.29
N MET A 181 19.00 -5.57 -10.25
CA MET A 181 17.98 -4.99 -11.12
C MET A 181 18.31 -5.22 -12.60
N THR A 182 19.53 -4.83 -13.02
CA THR A 182 19.98 -5.01 -14.41
C THR A 182 20.34 -6.44 -14.76
N ASP A 183 20.76 -7.22 -13.77
CA ASP A 183 21.29 -8.55 -14.02
C ASP A 183 20.15 -9.54 -14.32
N PHE A 184 19.01 -9.44 -13.63
CA PHE A 184 17.88 -10.34 -13.92
C PHE A 184 16.49 -9.79 -13.57
N ILE A 185 16.34 -8.91 -12.59
CA ILE A 185 15.00 -8.53 -12.10
C ILE A 185 14.15 -7.81 -13.16
N TYR A 186 14.72 -6.90 -13.95
CA TYR A 186 13.94 -6.26 -15.01
C TYR A 186 13.39 -7.27 -16.02
N GLN A 187 14.20 -8.28 -16.40
CA GLN A 187 13.78 -9.33 -17.31
C GLN A 187 12.64 -10.17 -16.71
N LYS A 188 12.76 -10.54 -15.43
CA LYS A 188 11.71 -11.24 -14.69
C LYS A 188 10.39 -10.45 -14.67
N ILE A 189 10.44 -9.12 -14.47
CA ILE A 189 9.25 -8.27 -14.53
C ILE A 189 8.63 -8.26 -15.93
N PHE A 190 9.44 -8.22 -16.99
CA PHE A 190 8.92 -8.28 -18.37
C PHE A 190 8.29 -9.63 -18.71
N ASP A 191 8.79 -10.72 -18.14
CA ASP A 191 8.30 -12.07 -18.41
C ASP A 191 7.11 -12.49 -17.53
N ALA A 192 6.92 -11.83 -16.38
CA ALA A 192 5.81 -12.11 -15.46
C ALA A 192 4.47 -11.55 -15.98
N ASP A 193 3.39 -12.28 -15.83
CA ASP A 193 2.04 -11.78 -16.14
C ASP A 193 1.43 -11.01 -14.97
N ILE A 194 1.81 -11.39 -13.74
CA ILE A 194 1.28 -10.84 -12.51
C ILE A 194 2.42 -10.46 -11.57
N ILE A 195 2.32 -9.27 -10.95
CA ILE A 195 3.26 -8.80 -9.94
C ILE A 195 2.59 -8.77 -8.56
N VAL A 196 3.20 -9.41 -7.55
CA VAL A 196 2.74 -9.30 -6.16
C VAL A 196 3.73 -8.43 -5.39
N ILE A 197 3.26 -7.35 -4.77
CA ILE A 197 4.07 -6.49 -3.90
C ILE A 197 3.63 -6.70 -2.45
N GLY A 198 4.52 -7.24 -1.62
CA GLY A 198 4.28 -7.35 -0.19
C GLY A 198 5.13 -6.37 0.61
N LEU A 199 4.49 -5.68 1.56
CA LEU A 199 5.15 -4.70 2.42
C LEU A 199 4.66 -4.68 3.86
N PRO A 200 5.57 -4.55 4.84
CA PRO A 200 5.23 -4.04 6.16
C PRO A 200 5.22 -2.51 6.17
N ILE A 201 4.41 -1.91 7.04
CA ILE A 201 4.49 -0.49 7.36
C ILE A 201 5.62 -0.27 8.37
N TYR A 202 6.66 0.44 7.94
CA TYR A 202 7.75 0.89 8.79
C TYR A 202 7.71 2.42 8.89
N THR A 203 7.64 2.93 10.12
CA THR A 203 7.60 4.39 10.38
C THR A 203 6.47 5.15 9.66
N GLY A 204 5.35 4.46 9.38
CA GLY A 204 4.20 5.04 8.70
C GLY A 204 4.31 5.10 7.17
N ARG A 205 5.26 4.37 6.57
CA ARG A 205 5.47 4.30 5.13
C ARG A 205 5.97 2.92 4.70
N GLU A 206 6.17 2.75 3.39
CA GLU A 206 6.85 1.60 2.81
C GLU A 206 8.30 1.46 3.30
N PRO A 207 8.88 0.24 3.33
CA PRO A 207 10.29 0.05 3.62
C PRO A 207 11.18 0.75 2.58
N ALA A 208 12.35 1.24 3.00
CA ALA A 208 13.28 1.95 2.13
C ALA A 208 13.73 1.12 0.92
N GLN A 209 13.85 -0.20 1.06
CA GLN A 209 14.17 -1.12 -0.04
C GLN A 209 13.06 -1.14 -1.10
N LEU A 210 11.78 -1.05 -0.69
CA LEU A 210 10.68 -0.98 -1.64
C LEU A 210 10.64 0.36 -2.38
N ALA A 211 10.90 1.47 -1.67
CA ALA A 211 11.07 2.77 -2.30
C ALA A 211 12.20 2.74 -3.34
N THR A 212 13.34 2.16 -2.98
CA THR A 212 14.49 1.97 -3.88
C THR A 212 14.10 1.14 -5.12
N PHE A 213 13.38 0.04 -4.94
CA PHE A 213 12.87 -0.78 -6.04
C PHE A 213 11.98 0.03 -6.99
N PHE A 214 10.99 0.78 -6.47
CA PHE A 214 10.11 1.61 -7.29
C PHE A 214 10.86 2.74 -8.01
N ASP A 215 11.78 3.44 -7.35
CA ASP A 215 12.61 4.48 -7.98
C ASP A 215 13.42 3.92 -9.16
N ARG A 216 13.81 2.65 -9.06
CA ARG A 216 14.54 1.91 -10.11
C ARG A 216 13.64 1.44 -11.25
N LEU A 217 12.32 1.58 -11.19
CA LEU A 217 11.42 1.27 -12.31
C LEU A 217 11.27 2.42 -13.31
N ASP A 218 11.71 3.66 -13.01
CA ASP A 218 11.57 4.80 -13.93
C ASP A 218 12.19 4.52 -15.32
N CYS A 219 13.29 3.78 -15.38
CA CYS A 219 13.92 3.43 -16.65
C CYS A 219 13.02 2.61 -17.59
N MET A 220 12.04 1.86 -17.06
CA MET A 220 11.09 1.10 -17.86
C MET A 220 10.10 2.00 -18.62
N ARG A 221 9.96 3.27 -18.21
CA ARG A 221 9.08 4.28 -18.85
C ARG A 221 9.71 5.00 -20.03
N ARG A 222 10.83 4.51 -20.55
CA ARG A 222 11.58 5.16 -21.65
C ARG A 222 10.74 5.44 -22.91
N PHE A 223 9.77 4.58 -23.20
CA PHE A 223 8.92 4.69 -24.40
C PHE A 223 7.82 5.75 -24.31
N ASP A 224 7.56 6.33 -23.14
CA ASP A 224 6.62 7.46 -23.01
C ASP A 224 7.13 8.71 -23.75
N ILE A 225 8.45 8.81 -23.98
CA ILE A 225 9.13 10.00 -24.51
C ILE A 225 9.67 9.77 -25.94
N ASN A 226 9.96 8.52 -26.31
CA ASN A 226 10.53 8.18 -27.62
C ASN A 226 9.91 6.89 -28.17
N LYS A 227 8.90 7.03 -29.04
CA LYS A 227 8.18 5.90 -29.64
C LYS A 227 9.03 5.08 -30.62
N ASP A 228 10.09 5.68 -31.17
CA ASP A 228 10.90 5.11 -32.26
C ASP A 228 12.15 4.34 -31.78
N LEU A 229 12.36 4.23 -30.46
CA LEU A 229 13.53 3.53 -29.92
C LEU A 229 13.37 2.01 -30.02
N LYS A 230 14.06 1.43 -31.01
CA LYS A 230 14.34 -0.01 -31.10
C LYS A 230 15.29 -0.44 -29.97
N THR A 231 14.79 -0.57 -28.75
CA THR A 231 15.55 -1.13 -27.62
C THR A 231 14.99 -2.48 -27.19
N PRO A 232 15.79 -3.36 -26.56
CA PRO A 232 15.41 -4.75 -26.27
C PRO A 232 14.27 -4.92 -25.23
N THR A 233 13.88 -3.85 -24.54
CA THR A 233 12.90 -3.91 -23.45
C THR A 233 11.49 -3.80 -24.01
N LYS A 234 10.67 -4.85 -23.89
CA LYS A 234 9.25 -4.80 -24.26
C LYS A 234 8.55 -3.69 -23.47
N LEU A 235 7.90 -2.76 -24.16
CA LEU A 235 7.00 -1.81 -23.53
C LEU A 235 5.82 -2.58 -22.92
N ILE A 236 5.64 -2.47 -21.60
CA ILE A 236 4.41 -2.93 -20.93
C ILE A 236 3.26 -2.07 -21.45
N ARG A 237 2.22 -2.68 -22.03
CA ARG A 237 1.00 -1.99 -22.44
C ARG A 237 -0.06 -2.13 -21.35
N ARG A 238 -1.02 -1.20 -21.34
CA ARG A 238 -2.15 -1.27 -20.40
C ARG A 238 -2.92 -2.57 -20.63
N GLY A 239 -3.21 -3.29 -19.55
CA GLY A 239 -3.87 -4.59 -19.59
C GLY A 239 -2.98 -5.77 -20.00
N ASP A 240 -1.65 -5.59 -20.10
CA ASP A 240 -0.71 -6.71 -20.30
C ASP A 240 -0.40 -7.42 -18.99
N LYS A 241 -0.38 -6.69 -17.87
CA LYS A 241 0.03 -7.21 -16.57
C LYS A 241 -0.90 -6.70 -15.47
N THR A 242 -1.23 -7.59 -14.55
CA THR A 242 -1.99 -7.24 -13.34
C THR A 242 -1.11 -7.35 -12.09
N ALA A 243 -1.61 -6.91 -10.95
CA ALA A 243 -0.89 -6.95 -9.69
C ALA A 243 -1.78 -7.18 -8.47
N MET A 244 -1.12 -7.54 -7.38
CA MET A 244 -1.67 -7.62 -6.04
C MET A 244 -0.77 -6.84 -5.07
N VAL A 245 -1.38 -6.15 -4.10
CA VAL A 245 -0.64 -5.50 -3.00
C VAL A 245 -1.03 -6.11 -1.66
N ILE A 246 -0.04 -6.51 -0.86
CA ILE A 246 -0.23 -7.06 0.48
C ILE A 246 0.47 -6.15 1.48
N CYS A 247 -0.30 -5.43 2.31
CA CYS A 247 0.23 -4.54 3.33
C CYS A 247 -0.01 -5.07 4.73
N THR A 248 1.00 -5.00 5.61
CA THR A 248 0.94 -5.50 6.99
C THR A 248 1.40 -4.43 7.99
N TRP A 249 0.78 -4.35 9.16
CA TRP A 249 1.29 -3.52 10.25
C TRP A 249 0.96 -4.11 11.63
N GLY A 250 1.74 -3.70 12.63
CA GLY A 250 1.70 -4.32 13.94
C GLY A 250 0.58 -3.80 14.85
N VAL A 251 0.23 -2.52 14.75
CA VAL A 251 -0.68 -1.87 15.69
C VAL A 251 -2.11 -2.37 15.45
N ILE A 252 -2.73 -2.92 16.50
CA ILE A 252 -4.15 -3.24 16.49
C ILE A 252 -4.90 -1.92 16.48
N THR A 253 -5.73 -1.72 15.46
CA THR A 253 -6.62 -0.57 15.28
C THR A 253 -8.06 -1.08 15.16
N ASP A 254 -9.02 -0.31 15.67
CA ASP A 254 -10.47 -0.59 15.55
C ASP A 254 -10.93 -0.45 14.10
N LYS A 255 -10.13 0.24 13.28
CA LYS A 255 -10.29 0.34 11.83
C LYS A 255 -9.12 -0.31 11.12
N VAL A 256 -9.39 -1.24 10.22
CA VAL A 256 -8.36 -1.95 9.42
C VAL A 256 -7.84 -1.06 8.27
N ASP A 257 -8.31 0.17 8.14
CA ASP A 257 -8.03 1.07 7.00
C ASP A 257 -6.93 2.11 7.24
N VAL A 258 -6.32 2.14 8.44
CA VAL A 258 -5.36 3.20 8.84
C VAL A 258 -4.22 3.39 7.84
N TYR A 259 -3.74 2.29 7.24
CA TYR A 259 -2.69 2.33 6.22
C TYR A 259 -3.16 1.98 4.81
N ASP A 260 -4.48 1.97 4.55
CA ASP A 260 -5.03 1.74 3.21
C ASP A 260 -4.48 2.78 2.19
N HIS A 261 -4.24 4.03 2.62
CA HIS A 261 -3.57 5.04 1.78
C HIS A 261 -2.15 4.66 1.31
N ILE A 262 -1.43 3.80 2.04
CA ILE A 262 -0.14 3.29 1.58
C ILE A 262 -0.34 2.24 0.49
N ILE A 263 -1.39 1.40 0.60
CA ILE A 263 -1.82 0.49 -0.46
C ILE A 263 -2.19 1.29 -1.71
N ASP A 264 -3.01 2.34 -1.57
CA ASP A 264 -3.37 3.25 -2.66
C ASP A 264 -2.15 3.83 -3.35
N ARG A 265 -1.14 4.27 -2.58
CA ARG A 265 0.12 4.77 -3.14
C ARG A 265 0.84 3.68 -3.95
N MET A 266 0.91 2.44 -3.48
CA MET A 266 1.52 1.35 -4.24
C MET A 266 0.75 1.08 -5.54
N ILE A 267 -0.60 1.11 -5.49
CA ILE A 267 -1.47 0.96 -6.66
C ILE A 267 -1.19 2.07 -7.68
N VAL A 268 -1.08 3.33 -7.23
CA VAL A 268 -0.76 4.47 -8.10
C VAL A 268 0.61 4.32 -8.76
N LEU A 269 1.62 3.88 -8.01
CA LEU A 269 2.96 3.63 -8.55
C LEU A 269 2.94 2.53 -9.61
N LEU A 270 2.29 1.40 -9.33
CA LEU A 270 2.12 0.29 -10.28
C LEU A 270 1.35 0.74 -11.55
N ASN A 271 0.28 1.51 -11.38
CA ASN A 271 -0.48 2.07 -12.50
C ASN A 271 0.38 3.02 -13.35
N GLY A 272 1.24 3.81 -12.73
CA GLY A 272 2.25 4.64 -13.40
C GLY A 272 3.24 3.83 -14.26
N HIS A 273 3.39 2.54 -13.98
CA HIS A 273 4.14 1.56 -14.78
C HIS A 273 3.25 0.66 -15.65
N ARG A 274 1.96 1.03 -15.82
CA ARG A 274 0.94 0.33 -16.61
C ARG A 274 0.64 -1.09 -16.13
N ILE A 275 0.89 -1.36 -14.85
CA ILE A 275 0.56 -2.61 -14.17
C ILE A 275 -0.71 -2.35 -13.35
N GLU A 276 -1.79 -3.07 -13.65
CA GLU A 276 -3.10 -2.83 -13.05
C GLU A 276 -3.26 -3.65 -11.77
N THR A 277 -3.48 -3.02 -10.62
CA THR A 277 -3.75 -3.77 -9.38
C THR A 277 -5.20 -4.20 -9.35
N VAL A 278 -5.44 -5.50 -9.18
CA VAL A 278 -6.79 -6.11 -9.18
C VAL A 278 -7.14 -6.83 -7.87
N GLU A 279 -6.16 -6.99 -6.98
CA GLU A 279 -6.31 -7.57 -5.65
C GLU A 279 -5.51 -6.75 -4.62
N ALA A 280 -6.04 -6.63 -3.41
CA ALA A 280 -5.31 -6.00 -2.31
C ALA A 280 -5.70 -6.59 -0.95
N LEU A 281 -4.70 -6.72 -0.07
CA LEU A 281 -4.88 -7.16 1.31
C LEU A 281 -4.31 -6.12 2.28
N SER A 282 -5.09 -5.81 3.31
CA SER A 282 -4.70 -4.95 4.43
C SER A 282 -4.74 -5.78 5.72
N ALA A 283 -3.57 -6.04 6.33
CA ALA A 283 -3.41 -6.96 7.45
C ALA A 283 -2.97 -6.22 8.74
N CYS A 284 -3.89 -6.13 9.69
CA CYS A 284 -3.76 -5.35 10.92
C CYS A 284 -3.54 -6.19 12.18
N GLY A 285 -2.69 -5.70 13.08
CA GLY A 285 -2.65 -6.19 14.47
C GLY A 285 -1.63 -7.29 14.75
N PHE A 286 -0.72 -7.53 13.82
CA PHE A 286 0.24 -8.64 13.88
C PHE A 286 1.60 -8.24 14.49
N SER A 287 1.62 -7.36 15.52
CA SER A 287 2.87 -6.87 16.13
C SER A 287 3.69 -7.93 16.87
N GLY A 288 3.08 -9.02 17.34
CA GLY A 288 3.65 -9.94 18.35
C GLY A 288 4.12 -9.27 19.64
N MET A 289 4.54 -10.10 20.61
CA MET A 289 5.46 -9.66 21.68
C MET A 289 6.90 -9.64 21.15
N LEU A 290 7.23 -10.49 20.17
CA LEU A 290 8.53 -10.58 19.50
C LEU A 290 8.50 -9.92 18.12
N HIS A 291 7.98 -8.70 18.03
CA HIS A 291 7.99 -7.88 16.80
C HIS A 291 7.44 -8.56 15.53
N GLY A 292 6.42 -9.39 15.66
CA GLY A 292 5.72 -10.04 14.54
C GLY A 292 5.70 -11.56 14.68
N PHE A 293 6.43 -12.08 15.66
CA PHE A 293 6.50 -13.49 16.00
C PHE A 293 5.83 -13.79 17.34
N ASP A 294 5.36 -15.03 17.47
CA ASP A 294 4.93 -15.63 18.73
C ASP A 294 6.10 -16.30 19.47
N ASP A 295 5.80 -16.95 20.60
CA ASP A 295 6.83 -17.55 21.46
C ASP A 295 7.61 -18.68 20.78
N ASP A 296 7.02 -19.34 19.79
CA ASP A 296 7.65 -20.38 18.97
C ASP A 296 8.44 -19.78 17.79
N HIS A 297 8.61 -18.46 17.77
CA HIS A 297 9.26 -17.71 16.69
C HIS A 297 8.57 -17.88 15.33
N LYS A 298 7.26 -18.13 15.33
CA LYS A 298 6.42 -18.21 14.13
C LYS A 298 5.64 -16.92 13.93
N ALA A 299 5.38 -16.54 12.68
CA ALA A 299 4.58 -15.36 12.39
C ALA A 299 3.22 -15.42 13.10
N ILE A 300 2.84 -14.34 13.79
CA ILE A 300 1.59 -14.27 14.56
C ILE A 300 0.37 -14.58 13.71
N ILE A 301 0.39 -14.18 12.43
CA ILE A 301 -0.72 -14.42 11.51
C ILE A 301 -1.02 -15.91 11.28
N LEU A 302 -0.04 -16.80 11.48
CA LEU A 302 -0.24 -18.25 11.35
C LEU A 302 -1.22 -18.82 12.39
N ARG A 303 -1.49 -18.09 13.48
CA ARG A 303 -2.52 -18.44 14.46
C ARG A 303 -3.95 -18.18 13.96
N TYR A 304 -4.10 -17.56 12.78
CA TYR A 304 -5.38 -17.13 12.22
C TYR A 304 -5.62 -17.76 10.84
N PRO A 305 -5.95 -19.07 10.78
CA PRO A 305 -6.10 -19.78 9.51
C PRO A 305 -7.17 -19.18 8.59
N ASP A 306 -8.27 -18.67 9.15
CA ASP A 306 -9.32 -17.99 8.37
C ASP A 306 -8.82 -16.69 7.71
N GLU A 307 -7.88 -16.00 8.36
CA GLU A 307 -7.26 -14.80 7.82
C GLU A 307 -6.22 -15.16 6.74
N MET A 308 -5.48 -16.25 6.92
CA MET A 308 -4.57 -16.80 5.90
C MET A 308 -5.33 -17.25 4.65
N LYS A 309 -6.50 -17.88 4.82
CA LYS A 309 -7.35 -18.32 3.70
C LYS A 309 -7.73 -17.18 2.76
N LYS A 310 -7.88 -15.95 3.26
CA LYS A 310 -8.16 -14.77 2.41
C LYS A 310 -7.02 -14.48 1.44
N ALA A 311 -5.76 -14.68 1.85
CA ALA A 311 -4.61 -14.53 0.96
C ALA A 311 -4.57 -15.62 -0.09
N TYR A 312 -4.85 -16.87 0.30
CA TYR A 312 -4.96 -17.99 -0.64
C TYR A 312 -6.02 -17.75 -1.72
N GLU A 313 -7.24 -17.34 -1.33
CA GLU A 313 -8.30 -17.07 -2.29
C GLU A 313 -8.01 -15.85 -3.17
N ALA A 314 -7.35 -14.81 -2.63
CA ALA A 314 -6.88 -13.68 -3.45
C ALA A 314 -5.84 -14.15 -4.49
N GLY A 315 -4.92 -15.02 -4.10
CA GLY A 315 -3.96 -15.66 -5.00
C GLY A 315 -4.62 -16.45 -6.13
N LYS A 316 -5.67 -17.23 -5.83
CA LYS A 316 -6.46 -17.95 -6.84
C LYS A 316 -7.19 -16.99 -7.77
N ALA A 317 -7.77 -15.92 -7.25
CA ALA A 317 -8.53 -14.96 -8.03
C ALA A 317 -7.65 -14.23 -9.07
N LEU A 318 -6.37 -14.00 -8.80
CA LEU A 318 -5.42 -13.47 -9.79
C LEU A 318 -5.33 -14.32 -11.06
N ILE A 319 -5.58 -15.63 -10.94
CA ILE A 319 -5.44 -16.61 -12.02
C ILE A 319 -6.79 -16.97 -12.63
N LEU A 320 -7.86 -16.99 -11.83
CA LEU A 320 -9.18 -17.43 -12.29
C LEU A 320 -10.10 -16.27 -12.65
N GLY A 321 -9.81 -15.05 -12.19
CA GLY A 321 -10.64 -13.86 -12.39
C GLY A 321 -11.97 -13.91 -11.63
N LYS A 322 -12.03 -14.61 -10.50
CA LYS A 322 -13.20 -14.74 -9.61
C LYS A 322 -12.81 -15.18 -8.21
#